data_AF-A0A0H3UAQ0-F1
#
_entry.id   AF-A0A0H3UAQ0-F1
#
_cell.length_a   1.000
_cell.length_b   1.000
_cell.length_c   1.000
_cell.angle_alpha   90.00
_cell.angle_beta   90.00
_cell.angle_gamma   90.00
#
_symmetry.space_group_name_H-M   'P 1'
#
loop_
_entity.id
_entity.type
_entity.pdbx_description
1 polymer ?
#
loop_
_entity_poly.entity_id
_entity_poly.type
_entity_poly.pdbx_seq_one_letter_code
_entity_poly.pdbx_strand_id
1 'polypeptide(L)'
;MTEKKRNRLRDIRIAKGYSEKELADRLSVNESTVAGFENGTVEPSIDDLEFLSKIYCISLDDMLNENKPIDELFKTKRRFEFHTSGIHIEDDNVNINIGDTKEFKIHHHTSCARMKAYLGLITSILAIAAFILLGVLCNAWHVAWTVLLLTLIVPALYETIAYKKPSSFPIIPIVVGTYCAVGLSTGIWHPTWVMIFAIPLYYMIIGFIKTIKEER
;
A
#
# COMPACT_ATOMS: atom_id res chain seq x y z
N MET A 1 -10.16 -40.25 -11.41
CA MET A 1 -9.09 -39.42 -10.83
C MET A 1 -9.46 -37.93 -10.74
N THR A 2 -10.61 -37.50 -11.28
CA THR A 2 -11.04 -36.09 -11.37
C THR A 2 -11.88 -35.60 -10.19
N GLU A 3 -12.37 -36.46 -9.30
CA GLU A 3 -13.35 -36.06 -8.27
C GLU A 3 -12.80 -35.20 -7.14
N LYS A 4 -11.57 -35.45 -6.73
CA LYS A 4 -10.96 -34.77 -5.60
C LYS A 4 -10.49 -33.35 -5.94
N LYS A 5 -10.12 -33.11 -7.20
CA LYS A 5 -9.80 -31.78 -7.76
C LYS A 5 -11.00 -30.81 -7.69
N ARG A 6 -12.22 -31.33 -7.89
CA ARG A 6 -13.47 -30.55 -8.06
C ARG A 6 -13.83 -29.72 -6.84
N ASN A 7 -13.74 -30.31 -5.65
CA ASN A 7 -14.09 -29.61 -4.41
C ASN A 7 -13.09 -28.50 -4.04
N ARG A 8 -11.87 -28.54 -4.59
CA ARG A 8 -10.81 -27.62 -4.16
C ARG A 8 -11.09 -26.15 -4.50
N LEU A 9 -11.59 -25.86 -5.71
CA LEU A 9 -11.94 -24.48 -6.09
C LEU A 9 -13.06 -23.92 -5.22
N ARG A 10 -14.06 -24.76 -4.94
CA ARG A 10 -15.17 -24.44 -4.04
C ARG A 10 -14.68 -24.17 -2.61
N ASP A 11 -13.78 -25.00 -2.11
CA ASP A 11 -13.25 -24.85 -0.75
C ASP A 11 -12.41 -23.57 -0.61
N ILE A 12 -11.63 -23.23 -1.65
CA ILE A 12 -10.88 -21.96 -1.73
C ILE A 12 -11.84 -20.77 -1.74
N ARG A 13 -12.93 -20.85 -2.52
CA ARG A 13 -13.97 -19.82 -2.58
C ARG A 13 -14.62 -19.60 -1.21
N ILE A 14 -15.02 -20.67 -0.53
CA ILE A 14 -15.64 -20.62 0.81
C ILE A 14 -14.66 -20.03 1.82
N ALA A 15 -13.40 -20.45 1.80
CA ALA A 15 -12.37 -19.94 2.70
C ALA A 15 -12.06 -18.44 2.49
N LYS A 16 -12.27 -17.92 1.28
CA LYS A 16 -12.24 -16.47 0.99
C LYS A 16 -13.54 -15.73 1.34
N GLY A 17 -14.63 -16.45 1.55
CA GLY A 17 -15.94 -15.89 1.88
C GLY A 17 -16.74 -15.38 0.67
N TYR A 18 -16.45 -15.86 -0.54
CA TYR A 18 -17.18 -15.44 -1.74
C TYR A 18 -18.39 -16.33 -2.04
N SER A 19 -19.49 -15.71 -2.46
CA SER A 19 -20.62 -16.43 -3.07
C SER A 19 -20.34 -16.78 -4.54
N GLU A 20 -21.05 -17.76 -5.10
CA GLU A 20 -20.90 -18.16 -6.52
C GLU A 20 -21.18 -16.98 -7.44
N LYS A 21 -22.28 -16.27 -7.17
CA LYS A 21 -22.64 -15.02 -7.85
C LYS A 21 -21.54 -13.96 -7.77
N GLU A 22 -21.01 -13.68 -6.57
CA GLU A 22 -19.98 -12.65 -6.41
C GLU A 22 -18.68 -13.00 -7.13
N LEU A 23 -18.32 -14.29 -7.16
CA LEU A 23 -17.17 -14.76 -7.93
C LEU A 23 -17.40 -14.61 -9.43
N ALA A 24 -18.60 -14.96 -9.90
CA ALA A 24 -19.00 -14.82 -11.29
C ALA A 24 -18.96 -13.36 -11.76
N ASP A 25 -19.49 -12.44 -10.94
CA ASP A 25 -19.43 -11.00 -11.18
C ASP A 25 -17.97 -10.49 -11.32
N ARG A 26 -17.05 -11.02 -10.50
CA ARG A 26 -15.61 -10.66 -10.53
C ARG A 26 -14.86 -11.25 -11.74
N LEU A 27 -15.23 -12.44 -12.17
CA LEU A 27 -14.68 -13.10 -13.38
C LEU A 27 -15.33 -12.60 -14.67
N SER A 28 -16.41 -11.80 -14.58
CA SER A 28 -17.24 -11.41 -15.73
C SER A 28 -17.82 -12.61 -16.48
N VAL A 29 -18.16 -13.68 -15.76
CA VAL A 29 -18.78 -14.89 -16.28
C VAL A 29 -20.16 -15.10 -15.63
N ASN A 30 -20.94 -16.06 -16.14
CA ASN A 30 -22.22 -16.37 -15.55
C ASN A 30 -22.05 -17.21 -14.26
N GLU A 31 -22.98 -17.07 -13.31
CA GLU A 31 -23.00 -17.84 -12.06
C GLU A 31 -23.02 -19.35 -12.33
N SER A 32 -23.76 -19.77 -13.35
CA SER A 32 -23.80 -21.17 -13.81
C SER A 32 -22.46 -21.67 -14.33
N THR A 33 -21.61 -20.80 -14.88
CA THR A 33 -20.26 -21.14 -15.35
C THR A 33 -19.33 -21.44 -14.18
N VAL A 34 -19.39 -20.63 -13.12
CA VAL A 34 -18.63 -20.86 -11.87
C VAL A 34 -19.05 -22.16 -11.21
N ALA A 35 -20.36 -22.41 -11.08
CA ALA A 35 -20.88 -23.68 -10.58
C ALA A 35 -20.43 -24.85 -11.47
N GLY A 36 -20.31 -24.63 -12.78
CA GLY A 36 -19.76 -25.60 -13.71
C GLY A 36 -18.29 -25.91 -13.50
N PHE A 37 -17.47 -24.90 -13.18
CA PHE A 37 -16.06 -25.06 -12.83
C PHE A 37 -15.87 -25.88 -11.55
N GLU A 38 -16.68 -25.62 -10.51
CA GLU A 38 -16.62 -26.35 -9.24
C GLU A 38 -17.09 -27.80 -9.38
N ASN A 39 -18.12 -28.03 -10.19
CA ASN A 39 -18.64 -29.38 -10.44
C ASN A 39 -17.91 -30.13 -11.56
N GLY A 40 -16.97 -29.48 -12.24
CA GLY A 40 -16.19 -30.05 -13.36
C GLY A 40 -17.04 -30.38 -14.60
N THR A 41 -18.22 -29.78 -14.75
CA THR A 41 -19.01 -29.89 -15.98
C THR A 41 -18.48 -28.96 -17.08
N VAL A 42 -17.79 -27.90 -16.67
CA VAL A 42 -17.11 -26.95 -17.55
C VAL A 42 -15.65 -26.87 -17.11
N GLU A 43 -14.73 -27.00 -18.06
CA GLU A 43 -13.31 -26.83 -17.79
C GLU A 43 -12.94 -25.34 -17.89
N PRO A 44 -12.30 -24.74 -16.87
CA PRO A 44 -11.89 -23.35 -16.91
C PRO A 44 -10.77 -23.15 -17.94
N SER A 45 -10.84 -22.05 -18.69
CA SER A 45 -9.77 -21.67 -19.62
C SER A 45 -8.49 -21.25 -18.85
N ILE A 46 -7.37 -21.15 -19.57
CA ILE A 46 -6.11 -20.65 -19.00
C ILE A 46 -6.31 -19.24 -18.44
N ASP A 47 -7.07 -18.40 -19.14
CA ASP A 47 -7.39 -17.04 -18.70
C ASP A 47 -8.24 -17.07 -17.42
N ASP A 48 -9.26 -17.94 -17.35
CA ASP A 48 -10.08 -18.10 -16.15
C ASP A 48 -9.23 -18.53 -14.94
N LEU A 49 -8.30 -19.46 -15.14
CA LEU A 49 -7.37 -19.91 -14.11
C LEU A 49 -6.47 -18.76 -13.64
N GLU A 50 -5.95 -17.95 -14.56
CA GLU A 50 -5.14 -16.78 -14.24
C GLU A 50 -5.95 -15.74 -13.45
N PHE A 51 -7.20 -15.48 -13.86
CA PHE A 51 -8.10 -14.58 -13.14
C PHE A 51 -8.47 -15.10 -11.75
N LEU A 52 -8.75 -16.40 -11.60
CA LEU A 52 -8.98 -17.05 -10.31
C LEU A 52 -7.75 -16.91 -9.40
N SER A 53 -6.55 -17.13 -9.94
CA SER A 53 -5.29 -16.91 -9.20
C SER A 53 -5.16 -15.47 -8.70
N LYS A 54 -5.50 -14.48 -9.52
CA LYS A 54 -5.50 -13.06 -9.16
C LYS A 54 -6.57 -12.72 -8.11
N ILE A 55 -7.78 -13.25 -8.24
CA ILE A 55 -8.91 -12.99 -7.32
C ILE A 55 -8.63 -13.60 -5.94
N TYR A 56 -8.07 -14.81 -5.90
CA TYR A 56 -7.78 -15.49 -4.63
C TYR A 56 -6.42 -15.13 -4.04
N CYS A 57 -5.55 -14.47 -4.80
CA CYS A 57 -4.15 -14.22 -4.45
C CYS A 57 -3.41 -15.52 -4.06
N ILE A 58 -3.61 -16.58 -4.83
CA ILE A 58 -2.99 -17.90 -4.66
C ILE A 58 -2.37 -18.31 -6.01
N SER A 59 -1.30 -19.11 -5.98
CA SER A 59 -0.56 -19.48 -7.19
C SER A 59 -1.33 -20.55 -7.91
N LEU A 60 -1.20 -20.63 -9.23
CA LEU A 60 -1.83 -21.71 -9.98
C LEU A 60 -1.41 -23.08 -9.44
N ASP A 61 -0.13 -23.25 -9.11
CA ASP A 61 0.38 -24.48 -8.50
C ASP A 61 -0.29 -24.77 -7.15
N ASP A 62 -0.35 -23.79 -6.24
CA ASP A 62 -0.99 -23.94 -4.94
C ASP A 62 -2.51 -24.17 -5.07
N MET A 63 -3.17 -23.54 -6.05
CA MET A 63 -4.59 -23.70 -6.33
C MET A 63 -4.90 -25.10 -6.85
N LEU A 64 -4.00 -25.70 -7.64
CA LEU A 64 -4.16 -27.03 -8.22
C LEU A 64 -3.64 -28.16 -7.33
N ASN A 65 -2.82 -27.85 -6.31
CA ASN A 65 -2.17 -28.85 -5.46
C ASN A 65 -3.09 -29.41 -4.37
N GLU A 66 -3.79 -30.50 -4.66
CA GLU A 66 -4.75 -31.17 -3.77
C GLU A 66 -4.20 -31.61 -2.39
N ASN A 67 -2.87 -31.76 -2.26
CA ASN A 67 -2.25 -32.24 -1.03
C ASN A 67 -2.00 -31.14 0.00
N LYS A 68 -2.09 -29.86 -0.38
CA LYS A 68 -1.90 -28.74 0.53
C LYS A 68 -3.22 -28.37 1.23
N PRO A 69 -3.24 -28.30 2.58
CA PRO A 69 -4.41 -27.85 3.32
C PRO A 69 -4.73 -26.39 3.00
N ILE A 70 -6.02 -26.06 2.89
CA ILE A 70 -6.51 -24.74 2.47
C ILE A 70 -6.03 -23.62 3.39
N ASP A 71 -5.95 -23.89 4.70
CA ASP A 71 -5.47 -22.94 5.69
C ASP A 71 -4.02 -22.49 5.42
N GLU A 72 -3.17 -23.36 4.89
CA GLU A 72 -1.78 -23.03 4.55
C GLU A 72 -1.65 -22.17 3.29
N LEU A 73 -2.63 -22.24 2.38
CA LEU A 73 -2.69 -21.40 1.17
C LEU A 73 -2.82 -19.92 1.55
N PHE A 74 -3.50 -19.63 2.66
CA PHE A 74 -3.72 -18.26 3.14
C PHE A 74 -2.77 -17.83 4.26
N LYS A 75 -2.18 -18.78 4.99
CA LYS A 75 -1.22 -18.50 6.07
C LYS A 75 0.08 -17.93 5.53
N THR A 76 0.46 -18.34 4.32
CA THR A 76 1.70 -17.89 3.72
C THR A 76 1.46 -16.61 2.95
N LYS A 77 1.73 -15.48 3.61
CA LYS A 77 1.94 -14.17 2.98
C LYS A 77 3.21 -14.17 2.11
N ARG A 78 3.39 -15.18 1.27
CA ARG A 78 4.48 -15.24 0.29
C ARG A 78 4.10 -14.28 -0.81
N ARG A 79 4.96 -13.27 -0.95
CA ARG A 79 5.10 -12.40 -2.10
C ARG A 79 4.76 -13.18 -3.38
N PHE A 80 3.62 -12.85 -3.99
CA PHE A 80 3.28 -13.28 -5.35
C PHE A 80 4.23 -12.57 -6.30
N GLU A 81 5.43 -13.13 -6.49
CA GLU A 81 6.28 -12.77 -7.62
C GLU A 81 5.67 -13.47 -8.84
N PHE A 82 4.83 -12.77 -9.59
CA PHE A 82 4.53 -13.17 -10.96
C PHE A 82 5.85 -13.06 -11.74
N HIS A 83 6.59 -14.16 -11.84
CA HIS A 83 7.64 -14.26 -12.84
C HIS A 83 6.93 -14.26 -14.19
N THR A 84 7.06 -13.19 -14.96
CA THR A 84 6.63 -13.13 -16.36
C THR A 84 7.57 -13.96 -17.25
N SER A 85 7.92 -15.16 -16.80
CA SER A 85 8.81 -16.07 -17.51
C SER A 85 7.98 -17.20 -18.06
N GLY A 86 7.43 -16.95 -19.24
CA GLY A 86 6.62 -17.93 -19.97
C GLY A 86 6.33 -17.55 -21.42
N ILE A 87 7.15 -16.68 -22.04
CA ILE A 87 7.08 -16.49 -23.49
C ILE A 87 8.38 -17.03 -24.08
N HIS A 88 8.30 -18.26 -24.60
CA HIS A 88 9.31 -18.79 -25.50
C HIS A 88 8.93 -18.27 -26.90
N ILE A 89 9.63 -17.24 -27.38
CA ILE A 89 9.50 -16.76 -28.76
C ILE A 89 10.56 -17.49 -29.56
N GLU A 90 10.14 -18.43 -30.39
CA GLU A 90 10.93 -18.95 -31.48
C GLU A 90 10.33 -18.33 -32.75
N ASP A 91 10.82 -17.13 -33.10
CA ASP A 91 10.98 -16.63 -34.47
C ASP A 91 11.23 -15.11 -34.47
N ASP A 92 12.24 -14.71 -35.24
CA ASP A 92 12.72 -13.35 -35.37
C ASP A 92 11.69 -12.46 -36.10
N ASN A 93 11.22 -11.44 -35.36
CA ASN A 93 10.43 -10.28 -35.78
C ASN A 93 8.90 -10.41 -35.74
N VAL A 94 8.33 -10.17 -34.56
CA VAL A 94 6.95 -9.68 -34.41
C VAL A 94 6.97 -8.36 -33.64
N ASN A 95 6.64 -7.26 -34.32
CA ASN A 95 6.33 -5.99 -33.67
C ASN A 95 4.94 -6.07 -33.05
N ILE A 96 4.87 -6.36 -31.75
CA ILE A 96 3.62 -6.30 -31.00
C ILE A 96 3.40 -4.85 -30.58
N ASN A 97 2.56 -4.14 -31.33
CA ASN A 97 2.09 -2.82 -30.96
C ASN A 97 1.02 -2.99 -29.87
N ILE A 98 1.45 -3.04 -28.61
CA ILE A 98 0.54 -3.10 -27.46
C ILE A 98 -0.09 -1.71 -27.33
N GLY A 99 -1.27 -1.55 -27.94
CA GLY A 99 -2.10 -0.37 -27.78
C GLY A 99 -2.42 -0.15 -26.31
N ASP A 100 -2.05 1.04 -25.82
CA ASP A 100 -2.48 1.65 -24.57
C ASP A 100 -2.51 0.72 -23.34
N THR A 101 -1.34 0.28 -22.88
CA THR A 101 -1.18 -0.06 -21.47
C THR A 101 -1.29 1.23 -20.65
N LYS A 102 -2.51 1.59 -20.24
CA LYS A 102 -2.67 2.43 -19.06
C LYS A 102 -1.92 1.74 -17.93
N GLU A 103 -0.91 2.41 -17.37
CA GLU A 103 -0.19 1.97 -16.18
C GLU A 103 -1.22 1.54 -15.11
N PHE A 104 -1.44 0.24 -14.94
CA PHE A 104 -2.24 -0.25 -13.84
C PHE A 104 -1.36 -0.22 -12.58
N LYS A 105 -1.24 0.97 -11.98
CA LYS A 105 -0.62 1.18 -10.67
C LYS A 105 -1.47 0.46 -9.62
N ILE A 106 -1.18 -0.82 -9.38
CA ILE A 106 -1.74 -1.57 -8.25
C ILE A 106 -1.16 -0.96 -6.97
N HIS A 107 -1.94 -0.06 -6.36
CA HIS A 107 -1.65 0.46 -5.03
C HIS A 107 -1.88 -0.65 -4.01
N HIS A 108 -0.81 -1.36 -3.65
CA HIS A 108 -0.83 -2.37 -2.59
C HIS A 108 -0.91 -1.67 -1.20
N HIS A 109 -2.10 -1.20 -0.84
CA HIS A 109 -2.43 -0.78 0.52
C HIS A 109 -2.94 -2.03 1.24
N THR A 110 -2.30 -2.57 2.29
CA THR A 110 -2.89 -2.43 3.64
C THR A 110 -2.02 -3.05 4.75
N SER A 111 -0.84 -3.59 4.45
CA SER A 111 -0.02 -4.26 5.49
C SER A 111 0.69 -3.30 6.46
N CYS A 112 0.57 -1.99 6.29
CA CYS A 112 1.15 -0.98 7.18
C CYS A 112 0.09 -0.11 7.88
N ALA A 113 -1.20 -0.47 7.86
CA ALA A 113 -2.22 0.34 8.53
C ALA A 113 -2.16 0.20 10.07
N ARG A 114 -2.03 -1.04 10.57
CA ARG A 114 -1.99 -1.31 12.02
C ARG A 114 -0.72 -0.76 12.68
N MET A 115 0.45 -0.94 12.06
CA MET A 115 1.71 -0.43 12.59
C MET A 115 1.71 1.10 12.70
N LYS A 116 1.15 1.81 11.70
CA LYS A 116 0.97 3.27 11.72
C LYS A 116 0.04 3.72 12.85
N ALA A 117 -1.06 3.01 13.07
CA ALA A 117 -2.00 3.33 14.15
C ALA A 117 -1.34 3.20 15.53
N TYR A 118 -0.57 2.14 15.76
CA TYR A 118 0.17 1.98 17.03
C TYR A 118 1.27 3.02 17.21
N LEU A 119 2.07 3.28 16.16
CA LEU A 119 3.12 4.29 16.21
C LEU A 119 2.55 5.68 16.50
N GLY A 120 1.48 6.06 15.79
CA GLY A 120 0.79 7.34 16.00
C GLY A 120 0.18 7.46 17.39
N LEU A 121 -0.39 6.39 17.93
CA LEU A 121 -0.97 6.36 19.27
C LEU A 121 0.11 6.50 20.35
N ILE A 122 1.22 5.77 20.24
CA ILE A 122 2.36 5.85 21.16
C ILE A 122 2.98 7.25 21.13
N THR A 123 3.21 7.83 19.94
CA THR A 123 3.80 9.17 19.82
C THR A 123 2.87 10.26 20.33
N SER A 124 1.54 10.11 20.16
CA SER A 124 0.55 11.05 20.67
C SER A 124 0.46 11.02 22.20
N ILE A 125 0.49 9.82 22.80
CA ILE A 125 0.51 9.68 24.26
C ILE A 125 1.79 10.29 24.85
N LEU A 126 2.95 10.02 24.24
CA LEU A 126 4.22 10.60 24.67
C LEU A 126 4.22 12.13 24.57
N ALA A 127 3.57 12.69 23.54
CA ALA A 127 3.44 14.13 23.35
C ALA A 127 2.61 14.80 24.44
N ILE A 128 1.48 14.20 24.80
CA ILE A 128 0.61 14.70 25.87
C ILE A 128 1.34 14.64 27.21
N ALA A 129 2.07 13.55 27.49
CA ALA A 129 2.89 13.44 28.68
C ALA A 129 3.98 14.52 28.74
N ALA A 130 4.70 14.74 27.63
CA ALA A 130 5.72 15.79 27.52
C ALA A 130 5.14 17.20 27.68
N PHE A 131 3.95 17.46 27.11
CA PHE A 131 3.22 18.73 27.26
C PHE A 131 2.89 19.03 28.72
N ILE A 132 2.31 18.05 29.44
CA ILE A 132 1.97 18.18 30.86
C ILE A 132 3.24 18.37 31.69
N LEU A 133 4.30 17.61 31.40
CA LEU A 133 5.56 17.68 32.13
C LEU A 133 6.25 19.05 31.97
N LEU A 134 6.27 19.60 30.76
CA LEU A 134 6.79 20.95 30.49
C LEU A 134 5.91 22.06 31.08
N GLY A 135 4.59 21.89 31.07
CA GLY A 135 3.65 22.83 31.69
C GLY A 135 3.81 22.90 33.20
N VAL A 136 3.94 21.76 33.87
CA VAL A 136 4.03 21.68 35.34
C VAL A 136 5.40 22.07 35.87
N LEU A 137 6.50 21.65 35.22
CA LEU A 137 7.86 21.92 35.70
C LEU A 137 8.38 23.30 35.31
N CYS A 138 8.02 23.79 34.12
CA CYS A 138 8.59 25.02 33.56
C CYS A 138 7.61 26.19 33.49
N ASN A 139 6.34 25.99 33.88
CA ASN A 139 5.24 26.95 33.75
C ASN A 139 5.09 27.55 32.33
N ALA A 140 5.66 26.87 31.33
CA ALA A 140 5.83 27.34 29.97
C ALA A 140 4.69 26.83 29.08
N TRP A 141 3.46 26.98 29.55
CA TRP A 141 2.26 26.48 28.88
C TRP A 141 2.12 26.98 27.45
N HIS A 142 2.58 28.20 27.15
CA HIS A 142 2.53 28.76 25.80
C HIS A 142 3.53 28.11 24.84
N VAL A 143 4.74 27.82 25.32
CA VAL A 143 5.79 27.18 24.50
C VAL A 143 5.53 25.68 24.36
N ALA A 144 4.89 25.05 25.35
CA ALA A 144 4.62 23.61 25.36
C ALA A 144 3.74 23.14 24.18
N TRP A 145 2.88 23.99 23.60
CA TRP A 145 2.04 23.63 22.43
C TRP A 145 2.87 23.26 21.20
N THR A 146 4.11 23.76 21.12
CA THR A 146 5.05 23.45 20.03
C THR A 146 5.43 21.97 19.98
N VAL A 147 5.42 21.30 21.13
CA VAL A 147 5.72 19.87 21.24
C VAL A 147 4.65 19.02 20.55
N LEU A 148 3.39 19.47 20.60
CA LEU A 148 2.29 18.78 19.93
C LEU A 148 2.41 18.83 18.40
N LEU A 149 2.90 19.95 17.86
CA LEU A 149 3.18 20.08 16.43
C LEU A 149 4.38 19.22 16.01
N LEU A 150 5.41 19.12 16.88
CA LEU A 150 6.56 18.25 16.64
C LEU A 150 6.16 16.77 16.53
N THR A 151 5.16 16.35 17.30
CA THR A 151 4.63 14.98 17.27
C THR A 151 3.99 14.61 15.94
N LEU A 152 3.40 15.56 15.21
CA LEU A 152 2.82 15.31 13.88
C LEU A 152 3.88 14.95 12.83
N ILE A 153 5.15 15.27 13.10
CA ILE A 153 6.27 15.04 12.18
C ILE A 153 6.73 13.57 12.25
N VAL A 154 6.70 12.94 13.44
CA VAL A 154 7.28 11.60 13.67
C VAL A 154 6.65 10.50 12.79
N PRO A 155 5.30 10.38 12.68
CA PRO A 155 4.68 9.38 11.81
C PRO A 155 5.03 9.60 10.33
N ALA A 156 5.08 10.86 9.89
CA ALA A 156 5.35 11.18 8.51
C ALA A 156 6.83 10.99 8.12
N LEU A 157 7.76 11.22 9.07
CA LEU A 157 9.17 10.84 8.90
C LEU A 157 9.32 9.32 8.82
N TYR A 158 8.65 8.58 9.70
CA TYR A 158 8.67 7.11 9.67
C TYR A 158 8.25 6.57 8.30
N GLU A 159 7.19 7.14 7.70
CA GLU A 159 6.77 6.77 6.35
C GLU A 159 7.85 7.06 5.30
N THR A 160 8.49 8.22 5.35
CA THR A 160 9.50 8.58 4.34
C THR A 160 10.76 7.71 4.39
N ILE A 161 11.19 7.35 5.60
CA ILE A 161 12.35 6.49 5.83
C ILE A 161 12.01 5.05 5.44
N ALA A 162 10.85 4.55 5.86
CA ALA A 162 10.42 3.19 5.57
C ALA A 162 10.14 2.96 4.08
N TYR A 163 9.55 3.94 3.38
CA TYR A 163 9.15 3.81 1.97
C TYR A 163 10.18 4.37 0.97
N LYS A 164 11.32 4.91 1.44
CA LYS A 164 12.42 5.45 0.60
C LYS A 164 11.95 6.38 -0.54
N LYS A 165 10.86 7.13 -0.32
CA LYS A 165 10.31 8.10 -1.27
C LYS A 165 10.65 9.51 -0.79
N PRO A 166 11.75 10.12 -1.27
CA PRO A 166 12.16 11.46 -0.86
C PRO A 166 11.11 12.52 -1.23
N SER A 167 10.29 12.28 -2.26
CA SER A 167 9.25 13.21 -2.71
C SER A 167 8.09 13.40 -1.72
N SER A 168 7.95 12.53 -0.72
CA SER A 168 6.84 12.55 0.26
C SER A 168 7.27 13.05 1.64
N PHE A 169 8.42 13.71 1.75
CA PHE A 169 8.90 14.25 3.03
C PHE A 169 7.90 15.26 3.64
N PRO A 170 7.61 15.20 4.95
CA PRO A 170 6.64 16.07 5.61
C PRO A 170 7.19 17.47 5.88
N ILE A 171 7.47 18.22 4.81
CA ILE A 171 8.05 19.57 4.92
C ILE A 171 7.08 20.57 5.59
N ILE A 172 5.78 20.44 5.34
CA ILE A 172 4.75 21.35 5.85
C ILE A 172 4.70 21.36 7.39
N PRO A 173 4.49 20.22 8.10
CA PRO A 173 4.43 20.24 9.56
C PRO A 173 5.76 20.64 10.21
N ILE A 174 6.90 20.38 9.56
CA ILE A 174 8.22 20.85 10.02
C ILE A 174 8.26 22.39 9.99
N VAL A 175 7.97 22.99 8.82
CA VAL A 175 8.02 24.44 8.64
C VAL A 175 7.02 25.16 9.57
N VAL A 176 5.79 24.64 9.68
CA VAL A 176 4.75 25.20 10.55
C VAL A 176 5.13 25.06 12.02
N GLY A 177 5.65 23.89 12.43
CA GLY A 177 6.11 23.66 13.80
C GLY A 177 7.26 24.59 14.19
N THR A 178 8.25 24.76 13.32
CA THR A 178 9.38 25.67 13.55
C THR A 178 8.93 27.14 13.56
N TYR A 179 8.05 27.54 12.65
CA TYR A 179 7.48 28.90 12.63
C TYR A 179 6.73 29.23 13.93
N CYS A 180 5.84 28.34 14.38
CA CYS A 180 5.11 28.53 15.64
C CYS A 180 6.04 28.51 16.85
N ALA A 181 7.07 27.65 16.87
CA ALA A 181 8.04 27.61 17.96
C ALA A 181 8.82 28.91 18.10
N VAL A 182 9.37 29.43 16.99
CA VAL A 182 10.12 30.69 17.01
C VAL A 182 9.19 31.88 17.33
N GLY A 183 8.00 31.93 16.74
CA GLY A 183 7.02 32.99 16.99
C GLY A 183 6.55 33.05 18.45
N LEU A 184 6.33 31.91 19.09
CA LEU A 184 5.92 31.83 20.50
C LEU A 184 7.08 32.07 21.48
N SER A 185 8.30 31.65 21.14
CA SER A 185 9.47 31.85 22.04
C SER A 185 10.05 33.25 21.99
N THR A 186 10.01 33.92 20.84
CA THR A 186 10.66 35.23 20.65
C THR A 186 9.66 36.38 20.50
N GLY A 187 8.37 36.08 20.27
CA GLY A 187 7.36 37.09 19.94
C GLY A 187 7.51 37.67 18.53
N ILE A 188 8.50 37.18 17.77
CA ILE A 188 8.89 37.72 16.47
C ILE A 188 8.20 36.90 15.37
N TRP A 189 7.06 37.42 14.89
CA TRP A 189 6.26 36.80 13.82
C TRP A 189 6.61 37.32 12.41
N HIS A 190 7.08 38.57 12.33
CA HIS A 190 7.21 39.31 11.08
C HIS A 190 8.48 39.10 10.23
N PRO A 191 9.56 38.46 10.71
CA PRO A 191 10.65 37.95 9.86
C PRO A 191 10.61 36.43 9.68
N THR A 192 9.85 35.70 10.48
CA THR A 192 9.80 34.23 10.47
C THR A 192 8.92 33.66 9.34
N TRP A 193 8.05 34.46 8.73
CA TRP A 193 7.27 34.11 7.53
C TRP A 193 8.14 33.67 6.35
N VAL A 194 9.42 34.07 6.31
CA VAL A 194 10.38 33.62 5.28
C VAL A 194 10.47 32.09 5.23
N MET A 195 10.23 31.40 6.35
CA MET A 195 10.20 29.93 6.41
C MET A 195 9.10 29.31 5.53
N ILE A 196 8.01 30.03 5.26
CA ILE A 196 6.91 29.53 4.42
C ILE A 196 7.37 29.36 2.96
N PHE A 197 8.33 30.16 2.49
CA PHE A 197 8.90 30.00 1.15
C PHE A 197 9.73 28.72 0.98
N ALA A 198 10.12 28.06 2.07
CA ALA A 198 10.75 26.75 2.00
C ALA A 198 9.83 25.71 1.35
N ILE A 199 8.50 25.86 1.44
CA ILE A 199 7.53 24.92 0.89
C ILE A 199 7.58 24.94 -0.66
N PRO A 200 7.36 26.08 -1.36
CA PRO A 200 7.55 26.15 -2.81
C PRO A 200 8.93 25.72 -3.28
N LEU A 201 9.99 26.16 -2.58
CA LEU A 201 11.38 25.87 -2.95
C LEU A 201 11.69 24.37 -2.88
N TYR A 202 11.18 23.69 -1.85
CA TYR A 202 11.32 22.24 -1.69
C TYR A 202 10.72 21.45 -2.85
N TYR A 203 9.49 21.78 -3.25
CA TYR A 203 8.82 21.10 -4.36
C TYR A 203 9.44 21.43 -5.73
N MET A 204 9.94 22.65 -5.91
CA MET A 204 10.69 23.02 -7.11
C MET A 204 11.94 22.16 -7.29
N ILE A 205 12.71 21.94 -6.21
CA ILE A 205 13.92 21.09 -6.22
C ILE A 205 13.55 19.64 -6.54
N ILE A 206 12.50 19.09 -5.93
CA ILE A 206 12.06 17.72 -6.25
C ILE A 206 11.65 17.60 -7.71
N GLY A 207 10.91 18.59 -8.23
CA GLY A 207 10.53 18.64 -9.64
C GLY A 207 11.76 18.54 -10.53
N PHE A 208 12.78 19.35 -10.26
CA PHE A 208 14.02 19.36 -11.00
C PHE A 208 14.79 18.01 -10.92
N ILE A 209 14.94 17.43 -9.73
CA ILE A 209 15.59 16.12 -9.55
C ILE A 209 14.84 15.03 -10.29
N LYS A 210 13.50 15.08 -10.27
CA LYS A 210 12.67 14.11 -10.98
C LYS A 210 12.86 14.22 -12.49
N THR A 211 12.87 15.44 -13.05
CA THR A 211 13.14 15.69 -14.47
C THR A 211 14.51 15.14 -14.90
N ILE A 212 15.58 15.42 -14.13
CA ILE A 212 16.93 14.89 -14.44
C ILE A 212 16.98 13.36 -14.42
N LYS A 213 16.23 12.72 -13.50
CA LYS A 213 16.20 11.26 -13.40
C LYS A 213 15.41 10.61 -14.54
N GLU A 214 14.43 11.30 -15.11
CA GLU A 214 13.64 10.83 -16.25
C GLU A 214 14.41 10.96 -17.58
N GLU A 215 15.37 11.87 -17.67
CA GLU A 215 16.24 12.06 -18.84
C GLU A 215 17.45 11.09 -18.90
N ARG A 216 17.71 10.29 -17.85
CA ARG A 216 18.86 9.37 -17.74
C ARG A 216 18.45 7.91 -17.80
#